data_AF-A0A7C3TV56-F1
#
_entry.id   AF-A0A7C3TV56-F1
#
_cell.length_a   1.000
_cell.length_b   1.000
_cell.length_c   1.000
_cell.angle_alpha   90.00
_cell.angle_beta   90.00
_cell.angle_gamma   90.00
#
_symmetry.space_group_name_H-M   'P 1'
#
loop_
_entity.id
_entity.type
_entity.pdbx_description
1 polymer ?
#
loop_
_entity_poly.entity_id
_entity_poly.type
_entity_poly.pdbx_seq_one_letter_code
_entity_poly.pdbx_strand_id
1 'polypeptide(L)'
;MWESCGMENEDFLWAAIPFMGGISGHQNAPCGAVLASAVFLGLRHHCSLADKEKAKQARNTARLQAGMLVKDFQEKFGDITCRGLIGIDFNKPGEYQAFLASGKSKETCESYVLWVIEKLYSFEKAGFLEVVAP
;
A
#
# COMPACT_ATOMS: atom_id res chain seq x y z
N MET A 1 10.72 -2.50 -3.68
CA MET A 1 9.74 -1.44 -4.06
C MET A 1 10.40 -0.07 -4.20
N TRP A 2 11.25 0.41 -3.29
CA TRP A 2 11.90 1.73 -3.47
C TRP A 2 12.99 1.73 -4.55
N GLU A 3 13.76 0.64 -4.67
CA GLU A 3 14.73 0.41 -5.75
C GLU A 3 14.06 0.49 -7.14
N SER A 4 12.85 -0.08 -7.29
CA SER A 4 12.10 -0.10 -8.54
C SER A 4 11.57 1.28 -8.97
N CYS A 5 11.60 2.28 -8.09
CA CYS A 5 11.22 3.65 -8.45
C CYS A 5 12.41 4.47 -8.99
N GLY A 6 13.61 3.89 -9.09
CA GLY A 6 14.81 4.59 -9.56
C GLY A 6 15.29 5.70 -8.63
N MET A 7 14.82 5.71 -7.38
CA MET A 7 15.17 6.75 -6.40
C MET A 7 16.31 6.34 -5.48
N GLU A 8 16.59 5.03 -5.37
CA GLU A 8 17.71 4.46 -4.57
C GLU A 8 17.94 5.18 -3.22
N ASN A 9 16.85 5.55 -2.53
CA ASN A 9 16.89 6.18 -1.21
C ASN A 9 16.14 5.33 -0.16
N GLU A 10 16.88 4.86 0.85
CA GLU A 10 16.35 4.09 1.98
C GLU A 10 15.41 4.91 2.89
N ASP A 11 15.43 6.23 2.84
CA ASP A 11 14.53 7.11 3.60
C ASP A 11 13.04 6.79 3.33
N PHE A 12 12.72 6.22 2.16
CA PHE A 12 11.36 5.77 1.87
C PHE A 12 10.90 4.60 2.74
N LEU A 13 11.83 3.76 3.24
CA LEU A 13 11.50 2.73 4.22
C LEU A 13 11.09 3.38 5.54
N TRP A 14 11.84 4.39 5.99
CA TRP A 14 11.56 5.14 7.20
C TRP A 14 10.21 5.87 7.15
N ALA A 15 9.85 6.41 5.98
CA ALA A 15 8.56 7.06 5.77
C ALA A 15 7.35 6.11 5.97
N ALA A 16 7.53 4.80 5.81
CA ALA A 16 6.47 3.80 5.93
C ALA A 16 6.45 3.06 7.27
N ILE A 17 7.50 3.16 8.10
CA ILE A 17 7.56 2.55 9.45
C ILE A 17 6.30 2.87 10.30
N PRO A 18 5.78 4.12 10.30
CA PRO A 18 4.59 4.44 11.10
C PRO A 18 3.31 3.72 10.69
N PHE A 19 3.28 3.03 9.54
CA PHE A 19 2.10 2.29 9.05
C PHE A 19 1.90 0.91 9.72
N MET A 20 2.74 0.57 10.70
CA MET A 20 2.58 -0.67 11.46
C MET A 20 1.29 -0.63 12.32
N GLY A 21 0.49 -1.70 12.24
CA GLY A 21 -0.77 -1.80 12.99
C GLY A 21 -1.83 -0.78 12.56
N GLY A 22 -1.84 -0.37 11.29
CA GLY A 22 -2.66 0.74 10.81
C GLY A 22 -1.81 2.01 10.73
N ILE A 23 -2.00 2.95 11.65
CA ILE A 23 -1.07 4.06 11.85
C ILE A 23 -0.63 4.01 13.31
N SER A 24 0.57 3.50 13.58
CA SER A 24 1.15 3.39 14.92
C SER A 24 0.20 2.75 15.95
N GLY A 25 -0.46 1.66 15.56
CA GLY A 25 -1.44 0.95 16.41
C GLY A 25 -2.87 1.52 16.39
N HIS A 26 -3.13 2.64 15.72
CA HIS A 26 -4.50 3.09 15.44
C HIS A 26 -5.13 2.20 14.37
N GLN A 27 -5.65 1.06 14.78
CA GLN A 27 -6.08 -0.01 13.87
C GLN A 27 -7.36 0.28 13.08
N ASN A 28 -8.10 1.35 13.39
CA ASN A 28 -9.18 1.84 12.54
C ASN A 28 -8.64 2.55 11.28
N ALA A 29 -7.33 2.84 11.23
CA ALA A 29 -6.69 3.30 10.02
C ALA A 29 -6.50 2.14 9.01
N PRO A 30 -6.35 2.47 7.71
CA PRO A 30 -6.10 1.46 6.70
C PRO A 30 -4.85 0.62 6.98
N CYS A 31 -4.84 -0.61 6.49
CA CYS A 31 -3.73 -1.54 6.51
C CYS A 31 -2.46 -0.87 5.97
N GLY A 32 -1.34 -1.10 6.64
CA GLY A 32 -0.07 -0.49 6.26
C GLY A 32 0.38 -0.87 4.84
N ALA A 33 0.08 -2.10 4.39
CA ALA A 33 0.35 -2.51 3.01
C ALA A 33 -0.45 -1.67 1.99
N VAL A 34 -1.72 -1.39 2.28
CA VAL A 34 -2.58 -0.55 1.44
C VAL A 34 -2.08 0.89 1.43
N LEU A 35 -1.76 1.47 2.60
CA LEU A 35 -1.18 2.83 2.70
C LEU A 35 0.15 2.95 1.93
N ALA A 36 1.08 2.02 2.17
CA ALA A 36 2.37 2.01 1.50
C ALA A 36 2.23 1.88 -0.02
N SER A 37 1.27 1.08 -0.52
CA SER A 37 1.00 0.96 -1.95
C SER A 37 0.55 2.27 -2.60
N ALA A 38 -0.30 3.05 -1.91
CA ALA A 38 -0.76 4.34 -2.41
C ALA A 38 0.39 5.37 -2.47
N VAL A 39 1.25 5.38 -1.44
CA VAL A 39 2.48 6.20 -1.44
C VAL A 39 3.40 5.79 -2.59
N PHE A 40 3.64 4.48 -2.73
CA PHE A 40 4.47 3.93 -3.81
C PHE A 40 3.95 4.33 -5.19
N LEU A 41 2.65 4.25 -5.45
CA LEU A 41 2.07 4.64 -6.75
C LEU A 41 2.28 6.14 -7.04
N GLY A 42 2.21 7.00 -6.02
CA GLY A 42 2.57 8.40 -6.17
C GLY A 42 4.04 8.60 -6.56
N LEU A 43 4.95 7.89 -5.89
CA LEU A 43 6.39 7.94 -6.20
C LEU A 43 6.69 7.30 -7.57
N ARG A 44 6.04 6.20 -7.92
CA ARG A 44 6.27 5.47 -9.17
C ARG A 44 5.91 6.30 -10.40
N HIS A 45 4.88 7.13 -10.30
CA HIS A 45 4.42 8.02 -11.37
C HIS A 45 4.95 9.44 -11.24
N HIS A 46 5.84 9.73 -10.28
CA HIS A 46 6.34 11.09 -10.10
C HIS A 46 7.03 11.61 -11.37
N CYS A 47 6.89 12.90 -11.63
CA CYS A 47 7.56 13.57 -12.73
C CYS A 47 7.79 15.05 -12.41
N SER A 48 8.57 15.73 -13.26
CA SER A 48 8.75 17.19 -13.15
C SER A 48 7.41 17.92 -13.18
N LEU A 49 7.29 18.96 -12.36
CA LEU A 49 6.13 19.85 -12.31
C LEU A 49 6.17 20.96 -13.36
N ALA A 50 7.27 21.10 -14.10
CA ALA A 50 7.40 22.09 -15.17
C ALA A 50 6.45 21.78 -16.34
N ASP A 51 6.23 20.50 -16.63
CA ASP A 51 5.23 20.04 -17.60
C ASP A 51 3.90 19.74 -16.89
N LYS A 52 2.98 20.70 -16.97
CA LYS A 52 1.70 20.64 -16.26
C LYS A 52 0.80 19.51 -16.74
N GLU A 53 0.78 19.23 -18.04
CA GLU A 53 -0.09 18.19 -18.61
C GLU A 53 0.43 16.81 -18.27
N LYS A 54 1.75 16.57 -18.41
CA LYS A 54 2.37 15.33 -17.96
C LYS A 54 2.15 15.10 -16.46
N ALA A 55 2.35 16.13 -15.63
CA ALA A 55 2.12 16.03 -14.19
C ALA A 55 0.65 15.77 -13.84
N LYS A 56 -0.30 16.28 -14.62
CA LYS A 56 -1.73 16.01 -14.45
C LYS A 56 -2.06 14.57 -14.79
N GLN A 57 -1.56 14.05 -15.91
CA GLN A 57 -1.73 12.65 -16.30
C GLN A 57 -1.14 11.70 -15.25
N ALA A 58 0.10 11.92 -14.84
CA ALA A 58 0.77 11.16 -13.79
C ALA A 58 -0.05 11.06 -12.49
N ARG A 59 -0.57 12.21 -12.00
CA ARG A 59 -1.43 12.23 -10.80
C ARG A 59 -2.72 11.44 -11.00
N ASN A 60 -3.32 11.49 -12.17
CA ASN A 60 -4.55 10.75 -12.45
C ASN A 60 -4.30 9.25 -12.50
N THR A 61 -3.22 8.81 -13.16
CA THR A 61 -2.81 7.40 -13.20
C THR A 61 -2.56 6.86 -11.80
N ALA A 62 -1.79 7.57 -10.97
CA ALA A 62 -1.53 7.16 -9.59
C ALA A 62 -2.81 7.01 -8.76
N ARG A 63 -3.75 7.97 -8.88
CA ARG A 63 -5.05 7.91 -8.18
C ARG A 63 -5.93 6.76 -8.66
N LEU A 64 -6.00 6.55 -9.97
CA LEU A 64 -6.79 5.48 -10.56
C LEU A 64 -6.29 4.11 -10.08
N GLN A 65 -4.98 3.86 -10.18
CA GLN A 65 -4.38 2.61 -9.75
C GLN A 65 -4.52 2.39 -8.24
N ALA A 66 -4.38 3.44 -7.43
CA ALA A 66 -4.59 3.34 -5.99
C ALA A 66 -6.06 2.98 -5.67
N GLY A 67 -7.02 3.62 -6.35
CA GLY A 67 -8.44 3.30 -6.19
C GLY A 67 -8.78 1.86 -6.59
N MET A 68 -8.24 1.38 -7.71
CA MET A 68 -8.39 -0.01 -8.15
C MET A 68 -7.79 -1.00 -7.14
N LEU A 69 -6.59 -0.72 -6.65
CA LEU A 69 -5.92 -1.57 -5.66
C LEU A 69 -6.75 -1.65 -4.37
N VAL A 70 -7.21 -0.51 -3.84
CA VAL A 70 -8.02 -0.47 -2.61
C VAL A 70 -9.33 -1.25 -2.80
N LYS A 71 -10.03 -1.03 -3.92
CA LYS A 71 -11.27 -1.73 -4.24
C LYS A 71 -11.04 -3.25 -4.29
N ASP A 72 -10.07 -3.70 -5.08
CA ASP A 72 -9.81 -5.12 -5.27
C ASP A 72 -9.28 -5.79 -3.99
N PHE A 73 -8.53 -5.04 -3.16
CA PHE A 73 -8.08 -5.50 -1.84
C PHE A 73 -9.29 -5.73 -0.92
N GLN A 74 -10.19 -4.76 -0.86
CA GLN A 74 -11.40 -4.85 -0.04
C GLN A 74 -12.32 -5.98 -0.52
N GLU A 75 -12.50 -6.16 -1.83
CA GLU A 75 -13.29 -7.26 -2.38
C GLU A 75 -12.69 -8.63 -2.02
N LYS A 76 -11.36 -8.74 -1.98
CA LYS A 76 -10.67 -10.00 -1.67
C LYS A 76 -10.64 -10.31 -0.17
N PHE A 77 -10.41 -9.32 0.68
CA PHE A 77 -10.13 -9.51 2.12
C PHE A 77 -11.25 -9.02 3.04
N GLY A 78 -12.27 -8.37 2.50
CA GLY A 78 -13.50 -7.94 3.20
C GLY A 78 -13.40 -6.57 3.89
N ASP A 79 -12.20 -6.08 4.20
CA ASP A 79 -11.98 -4.78 4.84
C ASP A 79 -10.67 -4.14 4.32
N ILE A 80 -10.43 -2.90 4.70
CA ILE A 80 -9.16 -2.21 4.45
C ILE A 80 -8.49 -1.74 5.74
N THR A 81 -9.20 -1.70 6.86
CA THR A 81 -8.68 -1.29 8.17
C THR A 81 -7.86 -2.40 8.80
N CYS A 82 -6.80 -2.06 9.53
CA CYS A 82 -6.01 -3.07 10.21
C CYS A 82 -6.87 -3.90 11.17
N ARG A 83 -7.81 -3.26 11.86
CA ARG A 83 -8.74 -3.92 12.79
C ARG A 83 -9.66 -4.90 12.09
N GLY A 84 -10.34 -4.46 11.03
CA GLY A 84 -11.31 -5.28 10.32
C GLY A 84 -10.67 -6.50 9.67
N LEU A 85 -9.43 -6.36 9.21
CA LEU A 85 -8.67 -7.44 8.58
C LEU A 85 -8.21 -8.52 9.57
N ILE A 86 -7.61 -8.11 10.70
CA ILE A 86 -7.01 -9.08 11.63
C ILE A 86 -7.96 -9.54 12.74
N GLY A 87 -9.02 -8.76 13.01
CA GLY A 87 -10.02 -9.06 14.05
C GLY A 87 -9.50 -8.97 15.50
N ILE A 88 -8.28 -8.48 15.71
CA ILE A 88 -7.59 -8.42 17.01
C ILE A 88 -7.38 -6.98 17.44
N ASP A 89 -7.63 -6.72 18.73
CA ASP A 89 -7.49 -5.40 19.34
C ASP A 89 -6.19 -5.20 20.10
N PHE A 90 -5.19 -4.59 19.45
CA PHE A 90 -3.90 -4.29 20.08
C PHE A 90 -3.97 -3.23 21.18
N ASN A 91 -5.08 -2.49 21.34
CA ASN A 91 -5.26 -1.62 22.50
C ASN A 91 -5.60 -2.41 23.77
N LYS A 92 -6.02 -3.68 23.63
CA LYS A 92 -6.21 -4.55 24.78
C LYS A 92 -4.83 -5.07 25.23
N PRO A 93 -4.53 -4.97 26.53
CA PRO A 93 -3.26 -5.46 27.07
C PRO A 93 -2.99 -6.91 26.68
N GLY A 94 -1.80 -7.18 26.13
CA GLY A 94 -1.32 -8.52 25.78
C GLY A 94 -1.77 -9.07 24.43
N GLU A 95 -2.77 -8.49 23.77
CA GLU A 95 -3.25 -8.98 22.46
C GLU A 95 -2.19 -8.87 21.36
N TYR A 96 -1.39 -7.81 21.35
CA TYR A 96 -0.32 -7.64 20.37
C TYR A 96 0.78 -8.72 20.54
N GLN A 97 1.17 -9.00 21.78
CA GLN A 97 2.17 -10.00 22.13
C GLN A 97 1.67 -11.40 21.82
N ALA A 98 0.40 -11.68 22.11
CA ALA A 98 -0.26 -12.93 21.73
C ALA A 98 -0.30 -13.09 20.19
N PHE A 99 -0.62 -12.02 19.46
CA PHE A 99 -0.59 -12.02 18.00
C PHE A 99 0.80 -12.35 17.46
N LEU A 100 1.86 -11.71 17.95
CA LEU A 100 3.24 -12.01 17.56
C LEU A 100 3.64 -13.45 17.86
N ALA A 101 3.31 -13.95 19.06
CA ALA A 101 3.64 -15.32 19.48
C ALA A 101 2.85 -16.39 18.70
N SER A 102 1.65 -16.05 18.22
CA SER A 102 0.78 -16.99 17.51
C SER A 102 1.23 -17.32 16.09
N GLY A 103 2.15 -16.55 15.50
CA GLY A 103 2.55 -16.70 14.09
C GLY A 103 1.49 -16.22 13.08
N LYS A 104 0.32 -15.75 13.53
CA LYS A 104 -0.77 -15.24 12.67
C LYS A 104 -0.35 -14.09 11.75
N SER A 105 0.73 -13.37 12.07
CA SER A 105 1.26 -12.31 11.21
C SER A 105 1.66 -12.84 9.83
N LYS A 106 2.13 -14.09 9.73
CA LYS A 106 2.47 -14.74 8.45
C LYS A 106 1.24 -15.03 7.61
N GLU A 107 0.19 -15.51 8.25
CA GLU A 107 -1.06 -15.86 7.58
C GLU A 107 -1.86 -14.62 7.16
N THR A 108 -1.67 -13.50 7.87
CA THR A 108 -2.42 -12.25 7.66
C THR A 108 -1.56 -11.14 7.06
N CYS A 109 -0.76 -10.43 7.86
CA CYS A 109 -0.01 -9.26 7.41
C CYS A 109 0.92 -9.56 6.22
N GLU A 110 1.67 -10.67 6.25
CA GLU A 110 2.55 -11.05 5.14
C GLU A 110 1.76 -11.39 3.87
N SER A 111 0.62 -12.08 4.00
CA SER A 111 -0.22 -12.39 2.83
C SER A 111 -0.84 -11.14 2.19
N TYR A 112 -1.19 -10.13 2.99
CA TYR A 112 -1.62 -8.82 2.48
C TYR A 112 -0.50 -8.09 1.74
N VAL A 113 0.72 -8.10 2.29
CA VAL A 113 1.90 -7.49 1.65
C VAL A 113 2.20 -8.17 0.30
N LEU A 114 2.23 -9.50 0.27
CA LEU A 114 2.46 -10.27 -0.95
C LEU A 114 1.42 -9.95 -2.01
N TRP A 115 0.14 -9.96 -1.65
CA TRP A 115 -0.93 -9.65 -2.59
C TRP A 115 -0.82 -8.22 -3.15
N VAL A 116 -0.50 -7.23 -2.30
CA VAL A 116 -0.29 -5.85 -2.74
C VAL A 116 0.87 -5.77 -3.74
N ILE A 117 1.98 -6.45 -3.47
CA ILE A 117 3.13 -6.48 -4.37
C ILE A 117 2.71 -7.09 -5.73
N GLU A 118 2.04 -8.23 -5.73
CA GLU A 118 1.53 -8.87 -6.95
C GLU A 118 0.59 -7.94 -7.73
N LYS A 119 -0.30 -7.24 -7.02
CA LYS A 119 -1.23 -6.30 -7.62
C LYS A 119 -0.49 -5.13 -8.30
N LEU A 120 0.53 -4.59 -7.65
CA LEU A 120 1.35 -3.52 -8.23
C LEU A 120 2.12 -4.00 -9.47
N TYR A 121 2.69 -5.20 -9.44
CA TYR A 121 3.31 -5.80 -10.63
C TYR A 121 2.31 -6.00 -11.78
N SER A 122 1.04 -6.29 -11.47
CA SER A 122 0.02 -6.42 -12.52
C SER A 122 -0.22 -5.12 -13.28
N PHE A 123 -0.09 -3.96 -12.62
CA PHE A 123 -0.21 -2.66 -13.27
C PHE A 123 0.95 -2.38 -14.23
N GLU A 124 2.16 -2.84 -13.89
CA GLU A 124 3.33 -2.73 -14.78
C GLU A 124 3.21 -3.65 -16.00
N LYS A 125 2.81 -4.92 -15.79
CA LYS A 125 2.66 -5.93 -16.86
C LYS A 125 1.56 -5.60 -17.86
N ALA A 126 0.48 -4.97 -17.39
CA ALA A 126 -0.64 -4.61 -18.24
C ALA A 126 -0.35 -3.41 -19.17
N GLY A 127 0.88 -2.90 -19.21
CA GLY A 127 1.24 -1.81 -20.14
C GLY A 127 0.46 -0.52 -19.85
N PHE A 128 0.04 -0.28 -18.61
CA PHE A 128 -0.66 0.96 -18.20
C PHE A 128 0.17 2.24 -18.39
N LEU A 129 1.39 2.12 -18.94
CA LEU A 129 2.23 3.22 -19.37
C LEU A 129 1.78 3.84 -20.71
N GLU A 130 0.88 3.21 -21.48
CA GLU A 130 0.41 3.75 -22.78
C GLU A 130 -1.08 4.15 -22.82
N VAL A 131 -1.91 3.78 -21.83
CA VAL A 131 -3.38 3.94 -21.92
C VAL A 131 -3.90 5.30 -21.44
N VAL A 132 -3.02 6.30 -21.31
CA VAL A 132 -3.42 7.71 -21.09
C VAL A 132 -2.64 8.62 -22.05
N ALA A 133 -2.43 8.17 -23.29
CA ALA A 133 -2.22 9.09 -24.41
C ALA A 133 -3.61 9.55 -24.93
N PRO A 134 -3.76 10.81 -25.37
CA PRO A 134 -5.05 11.41 -25.74
C PRO A 134 -5.78 10.69 -26.87
#